data_AF-A0A6M5YHG1-F1
#
_entry.id   AF-A0A6M5YHG1-F1
#
_cell.length_a   1.000
_cell.length_b   1.000
_cell.length_c   1.000
_cell.angle_alpha   90.00
_cell.angle_beta   90.00
_cell.angle_gamma   90.00
#
_symmetry.space_group_name_H-M   'P 1'
#
loop_
_entity.id
_entity.type
_entity.pdbx_description
1 polymer ?
#
loop_
_entity_poly.entity_id
_entity_poly.type
_entity_poly.pdbx_seq_one_letter_code
_entity_poly.pdbx_strand_id
1 'polypeptide(L)'
;MRYVLLTLPLVCLVGGCQALTREAVAVEYRPGASPTAIEAQCAATYTLHSIKPDSQLNPTTIELEKGATVGFRREPDGSLVAIAGWQTSPIAESQHVWRYTPVPVTRWDRFVVGTRHTCEKAAEAATMAIVLPLLVLHIMTGGEPP
;
A
#
# COMPACT_ATOMS: atom_id res chain seq x y z
N MET A 1 7.96 -26.53 -27.64
CA MET A 1 8.94 -25.73 -26.87
C MET A 1 9.16 -24.30 -27.43
N ARG A 2 8.10 -23.58 -27.85
CA ARG A 2 8.19 -22.18 -28.33
C ARG A 2 7.46 -21.17 -27.43
N TYR A 3 6.59 -21.64 -26.54
CA TYR A 3 5.78 -20.79 -25.66
C TYR A 3 6.52 -20.31 -24.39
N VAL A 4 7.57 -21.01 -23.95
CA VAL A 4 8.32 -20.68 -22.72
C VAL A 4 9.22 -19.45 -22.89
N LEU A 5 9.62 -19.11 -24.12
CA LEU A 5 10.48 -17.96 -24.41
C LEU A 5 9.72 -16.62 -24.53
N LEU A 6 8.39 -16.65 -24.70
CA LEU A 6 7.55 -15.45 -24.81
C LEU A 6 6.91 -15.04 -23.48
N THR A 7 6.88 -15.92 -22.47
CA THR A 7 6.30 -15.61 -21.15
C THR A 7 7.31 -14.93 -20.21
N LEU A 8 8.61 -15.11 -20.42
CA LEU A 8 9.67 -14.52 -19.59
C LEU A 8 9.66 -12.98 -19.55
N PRO A 9 9.54 -12.23 -20.67
CA PRO A 9 9.48 -10.77 -20.62
C PRO A 9 8.18 -10.27 -19.97
N LEU A 10 7.07 -11.02 -20.10
CA LEU A 10 5.79 -10.67 -19.49
C LEU A 10 5.87 -10.76 -17.95
N VAL A 11 6.56 -11.77 -17.42
CA VAL A 11 6.77 -11.93 -15.97
C VAL A 11 7.70 -10.83 -15.42
N CYS A 12 8.73 -10.41 -16.16
CA CYS A 12 9.59 -9.30 -15.75
C CYS A 12 8.88 -7.93 -15.77
N LEU A 13 7.99 -7.70 -16.74
CA LEU A 13 7.18 -6.48 -16.83
C LEU A 13 6.18 -6.36 -15.67
N VAL A 14 5.59 -7.46 -15.22
CA VAL A 14 4.62 -7.47 -14.12
C VAL A 14 5.31 -7.54 -12.75
N GLY A 15 6.42 -8.28 -12.63
CA GLY A 15 7.16 -8.44 -11.37
C GLY A 15 8.05 -7.25 -10.99
N GLY A 16 8.58 -6.53 -11.99
CA GLY A 16 9.52 -5.42 -11.75
C GLY A 16 8.91 -4.16 -11.12
N CYS A 17 7.59 -3.97 -11.23
CA CYS A 17 6.91 -2.78 -10.67
C CYS A 17 6.64 -2.87 -9.16
N GLN A 18 6.61 -4.07 -8.58
CA GLN A 18 6.29 -4.28 -7.17
C GLN A 18 7.45 -3.91 -6.23
N ALA A 19 8.69 -3.90 -6.74
CA ALA A 19 9.89 -3.58 -5.95
C ALA A 19 10.03 -2.09 -5.60
N LEU A 20 9.19 -1.22 -6.18
CA LEU A 20 9.34 0.24 -6.13
C LEU A 20 8.31 0.96 -5.25
N THR A 21 7.31 0.25 -4.74
CA THR A 21 6.43 0.70 -3.66
C THR A 21 7.09 0.45 -2.32
N ARG A 22 7.97 1.36 -1.89
CA ARG A 22 8.53 1.30 -0.54
C ARG A 22 7.53 1.91 0.47
N GLU A 23 6.35 1.32 0.55
CA GLU A 23 5.51 1.50 1.74
C GLU A 23 6.16 0.72 2.87
N ALA A 24 6.65 1.44 3.87
CA ALA A 24 7.25 0.83 5.04
C ALA A 24 6.25 0.88 6.20
N VAL A 25 6.26 -0.16 7.03
CA VAL A 25 5.47 -0.20 8.26
C VAL A 25 6.20 0.62 9.32
N ALA A 26 5.51 1.62 9.88
CA ALA A 26 6.02 2.41 11.00
C ALA A 26 5.74 1.69 12.32
N VAL A 27 4.47 1.35 12.56
CA VAL A 27 4.02 0.72 13.80
C VAL A 27 2.74 -0.07 13.54
N GLU A 28 2.66 -1.24 14.15
CA GLU A 28 1.53 -2.15 14.05
C GLU A 28 0.89 -2.33 15.43
N TYR A 29 -0.44 -2.23 15.48
CA TYR A 29 -1.22 -2.59 16.64
C TYR A 29 -1.91 -3.94 16.42
N ARG A 30 -1.86 -4.78 17.45
CA ARG A 30 -2.58 -6.06 17.50
C ARG A 30 -3.51 -6.06 18.70
N PRO A 31 -4.74 -6.59 18.58
CA PRO A 31 -5.65 -6.71 19.70
C PRO A 31 -5.00 -7.45 20.88
N GLY A 32 -5.10 -6.87 22.08
CA GLY A 32 -4.50 -7.41 23.29
C GLY A 32 -3.02 -7.07 23.50
N ALA A 33 -2.34 -6.45 22.54
CA ALA A 33 -1.03 -5.86 22.76
C ALA A 33 -1.15 -4.48 23.41
N SER A 34 -0.11 -4.02 24.10
CA SER A 34 -0.06 -2.65 24.61
C SER A 34 0.08 -1.66 23.44
N PRO A 35 -0.80 -0.65 23.32
CA PRO A 35 -0.66 0.38 22.29
C PRO A 35 0.69 1.07 22.40
N THR A 36 1.34 1.28 21.26
CA THR A 36 2.68 1.85 21.19
C THR A 36 2.67 3.06 20.27
N ALA A 37 3.37 4.11 20.68
CA ALA A 37 3.67 5.28 19.87
C ALA A 37 5.18 5.45 19.73
N ILE A 38 5.62 5.84 18.55
CA ILE A 38 7.02 6.09 18.21
C ILE A 38 7.17 7.49 17.61
N GLU A 39 8.40 7.96 17.51
CA GLU A 39 8.71 9.17 16.74
C GLU A 39 8.92 8.83 15.26
N ALA A 40 8.34 9.66 14.39
CA ALA A 40 8.48 9.59 12.95
C ALA A 40 9.95 9.74 12.56
N GLN A 41 10.51 8.71 11.90
CA GLN A 41 11.93 8.65 11.57
C GLN A 41 12.33 9.61 10.45
N CYS A 42 11.36 10.03 9.63
CA CYS A 42 11.54 10.93 8.49
C CYS A 42 10.27 11.70 8.18
N ALA A 43 10.41 12.81 7.46
CA ALA A 43 9.28 13.51 6.88
C ALA A 43 8.65 12.64 5.77
N ALA A 44 7.38 12.28 5.96
CA ALA A 44 6.69 11.31 5.12
C ALA A 44 5.17 11.48 5.20
N THR A 45 4.47 10.94 4.22
CA THR A 45 3.03 10.75 4.29
C THR A 45 2.75 9.45 5.04
N TYR A 46 2.08 9.53 6.18
CA TYR A 46 1.67 8.39 6.98
C TYR A 46 0.19 8.06 6.73
N THR A 47 -0.09 6.79 6.48
CA THR A 47 -1.43 6.29 6.18
C THR A 47 -1.80 5.18 7.16
N LEU A 48 -2.99 5.30 7.76
CA LEU A 48 -3.55 4.31 8.67
C LEU A 48 -4.38 3.28 7.89
N HIS A 49 -4.09 1.99 8.10
CA HIS A 49 -4.82 0.88 7.51
C HIS A 49 -5.34 -0.08 8.56
N SER A 50 -6.56 -0.57 8.38
CA SER A 50 -7.07 -1.77 9.07
C SER A 50 -6.73 -3.01 8.25
N ILE A 51 -6.18 -4.04 8.89
CA ILE A 51 -5.84 -5.31 8.21
C ILE A 51 -7.06 -6.21 8.03
N LYS A 52 -8.03 -6.13 8.95
CA LYS A 52 -9.31 -6.81 8.75
C LYS A 52 -10.25 -5.91 7.94
N PRO A 53 -10.90 -6.43 6.89
CA PRO A 53 -11.98 -5.74 6.19
C PRO A 53 -13.23 -5.76 7.08
N ASP A 54 -13.18 -5.03 8.18
CA ASP A 54 -14.35 -4.73 8.99
C ASP A 54 -14.44 -3.21 9.16
N SER A 55 -15.43 -2.68 8.45
CA SER A 55 -16.20 -1.44 8.58
C SER A 55 -15.53 -0.12 9.07
N GLN A 56 -15.81 0.94 8.30
CA GLN A 56 -15.85 2.36 8.70
C GLN A 56 -14.56 3.15 8.94
N LEU A 57 -13.36 2.56 8.95
CA LEU A 57 -12.17 3.40 9.00
C LEU A 57 -11.86 3.97 7.60
N ASN A 58 -12.23 5.23 7.39
CA ASN A 58 -11.72 5.96 6.23
C ASN A 58 -10.19 6.05 6.36
N PRO A 59 -9.42 5.65 5.34
CA PRO A 59 -7.97 5.69 5.38
C PRO A 59 -7.52 7.11 5.71
N THR A 60 -6.97 7.27 6.91
CA THR A 60 -6.52 8.56 7.41
C THR A 60 -5.08 8.75 6.94
N THR A 61 -4.88 9.78 6.12
CA THR A 61 -3.58 10.10 5.51
C THR A 61 -3.13 11.46 6.01
N ILE A 62 -1.96 11.53 6.62
CA ILE A 62 -1.41 12.74 7.24
C ILE A 62 0.06 12.86 6.87
N GLU A 63 0.49 14.07 6.52
CA GLU A 63 1.90 14.40 6.39
C GLU A 63 2.48 14.68 7.77
N LEU A 64 3.55 13.96 8.12
CA LEU A 64 4.27 14.15 9.37
C LEU A 64 5.70 14.57 9.09
N GLU A 65 6.18 15.51 9.89
CA GLU A 65 7.59 15.87 9.95
C GLU A 65 8.39 14.85 10.76
N LYS A 66 9.71 14.81 10.51
CA LYS A 66 10.61 13.99 11.33
C LYS A 66 10.53 14.40 12.80
N GLY A 67 10.41 13.41 13.69
CA GLY A 67 10.28 13.61 15.14
C GLY A 67 8.84 13.76 15.62
N ALA A 68 7.85 13.87 14.72
CA ALA A 68 6.44 13.88 15.13
C ALA A 68 6.00 12.51 15.68
N THR A 69 5.12 12.49 16.68
CA THR A 69 4.61 11.25 17.26
C THR A 69 3.66 10.51 16.32
N VAL A 70 3.83 9.20 16.14
CA VAL A 70 2.92 8.34 15.37
C VAL A 70 2.71 7.02 16.07
N GLY A 71 1.47 6.53 16.11
CA GLY A 71 1.14 5.20 16.61
C GLY A 71 -0.22 5.11 17.26
N PHE A 72 -0.27 4.45 18.41
CA PHE A 72 -1.50 4.08 19.07
C PHE A 72 -1.41 4.36 20.56
N ARG A 73 -2.52 4.82 21.15
CA ARG A 73 -2.63 5.08 22.59
C ARG A 73 -4.01 4.65 23.07
N ARG A 74 -4.08 4.20 24.31
CA ARG A 74 -5.34 4.02 25.01
C ARG A 74 -5.63 5.25 25.86
N GLU A 75 -6.81 5.83 25.68
CA GLU A 75 -7.29 6.96 26.47
C GLU A 75 -7.77 6.50 27.86
N PRO A 76 -7.93 7.41 28.84
CA PRO A 76 -8.35 7.06 30.20
C PRO A 76 -9.73 6.38 30.28
N ASP A 77 -10.58 6.60 29.29
CA ASP A 77 -11.90 5.95 29.15
C ASP A 77 -11.82 4.52 28.60
N GLY A 78 -10.61 4.04 28.29
CA GLY A 78 -10.35 2.72 27.72
C GLY A 78 -10.46 2.66 26.20
N SER A 79 -10.83 3.74 25.53
CA SER A 79 -10.91 3.81 24.07
C SER A 79 -9.52 3.78 23.43
N LEU A 80 -9.42 3.15 22.26
CA LEU A 80 -8.18 3.08 21.48
C LEU A 80 -8.18 4.18 20.43
N VAL A 81 -7.09 4.95 20.37
CA VAL A 81 -6.91 6.02 19.40
C VAL A 81 -5.62 5.83 18.60
N ALA A 82 -5.69 6.12 17.31
CA ALA A 82 -4.52 6.31 16.47
C ALA A 82 -4.04 7.76 16.61
N ILE A 83 -2.72 7.94 16.73
CA ILE A 83 -2.06 9.25 16.85
C ILE A 83 -1.18 9.47 15.63
N ALA A 84 -1.27 10.66 15.05
CA ALA A 84 -0.36 11.15 14.02
C ALA A 84 -0.13 12.66 14.23
N GLY A 85 1.01 13.01 14.80
CA GLY A 85 1.35 14.37 15.21
C GLY A 85 0.35 14.89 16.25
N TRP A 86 -0.38 15.93 15.86
CA TRP A 86 -1.41 16.58 16.69
C TRP A 86 -2.81 15.99 16.46
N GLN A 87 -2.99 15.13 15.47
CA GLN A 87 -4.27 14.51 15.19
C GLN A 87 -4.42 13.18 15.92
N THR A 88 -5.63 12.95 16.42
CA THR A 88 -6.03 11.69 17.02
C THR A 88 -7.33 11.24 16.38
N SER A 89 -7.44 9.95 16.06
CA SER A 89 -8.66 9.36 15.50
C SER A 89 -9.03 8.12 16.28
N PRO A 90 -10.31 7.97 16.70
CA PRO A 90 -10.77 6.76 17.36
C PRO A 90 -10.68 5.58 16.40
N ILE A 91 -10.22 4.43 16.91
CA ILE A 91 -10.10 3.19 16.14
C ILE A 91 -10.71 2.03 16.92
N ALA A 92 -11.21 1.03 16.19
CA ALA A 92 -11.72 -0.19 16.80
C ALA A 92 -10.58 -1.05 17.38
N GLU A 93 -10.90 -1.94 18.32
CA GLU A 93 -10.00 -2.97 18.85
C GLU A 93 -9.77 -4.11 17.83
N SER A 94 -9.16 -3.74 16.70
CA SER A 94 -8.79 -4.63 15.62
C SER A 94 -7.33 -4.40 15.22
N GLN A 95 -6.82 -5.17 14.25
CA GLN A 95 -5.44 -5.04 13.82
C GLN A 95 -5.28 -3.82 12.91
N HIS A 96 -4.46 -2.86 13.33
CA HIS A 96 -4.21 -1.60 12.61
C HIS A 96 -2.73 -1.42 12.36
N VAL A 97 -2.39 -0.75 11.26
CA VAL A 97 -1.01 -0.48 10.89
C VAL A 97 -0.86 0.93 10.35
N TRP A 98 0.13 1.64 10.87
CA TRP A 98 0.64 2.86 10.25
C TRP A 98 1.69 2.49 9.22
N ARG A 99 1.45 2.87 7.97
CA ARG A 99 2.42 2.81 6.89
C ARG A 99 2.89 4.21 6.54
N TYR A 100 4.09 4.33 6.00
CA TYR A 100 4.59 5.62 5.54
C TYR A 100 5.22 5.53 4.16
N THR A 101 5.05 6.62 3.41
CA THR A 101 5.70 6.87 2.13
C THR A 101 6.60 8.09 2.28
N PRO A 102 7.93 7.93 2.28
CA PRO A 102 8.86 9.05 2.45
C PRO A 102 8.76 10.05 1.30
N VAL A 103 8.90 11.34 1.61
CA VAL A 103 8.97 12.39 0.58
C VAL A 103 10.28 12.19 -0.20
N PRO A 104 10.24 12.14 -1.55
CA PRO A 104 11.45 11.97 -2.35
C PRO A 104 12.36 13.19 -2.21
N VAL A 105 13.49 13.01 -1.52
CA VAL A 105 14.43 14.10 -1.20
C VAL A 105 15.45 14.34 -2.31
N THR A 106 15.84 13.30 -3.07
CA THR A 106 16.81 13.44 -4.16
C THR A 106 16.15 13.58 -5.54
N ARG A 107 16.90 14.08 -6.53
CA ARG A 107 16.47 14.02 -7.95
C ARG A 107 16.29 12.58 -8.43
N TRP A 108 17.09 11.65 -7.91
CA TRP A 108 16.93 10.23 -8.21
C TRP A 108 15.65 9.67 -7.62
N ASP A 109 15.32 9.98 -6.36
CA ASP A 109 14.04 9.58 -5.76
C ASP A 109 12.86 10.13 -6.55
N ARG A 110 12.92 11.42 -6.95
CA ARG A 110 11.88 12.03 -7.79
C ARG A 110 11.78 11.40 -9.17
N PHE A 111 12.90 11.07 -9.80
CA PHE A 111 12.90 10.38 -11.09
C PHE A 111 12.26 9.00 -10.95
N VAL A 112 12.66 8.22 -9.94
CA VAL A 112 12.12 6.89 -9.66
C VAL A 112 10.61 6.96 -9.37
N VAL A 113 10.16 7.87 -8.51
CA VAL A 113 8.73 8.11 -8.22
C VAL A 113 7.96 8.62 -9.45
N GLY A 114 8.58 9.45 -10.29
CA GLY A 114 7.97 9.93 -11.53
C GLY A 114 7.78 8.81 -12.56
N THR A 115 8.81 7.98 -12.77
CA THR A 115 8.73 6.81 -13.67
C THR A 115 7.70 5.79 -13.19
N ARG A 116 7.49 5.67 -11.87
CA ARG A 116 6.41 4.84 -11.28
C ARG A 116 5.03 5.24 -11.80
N HIS A 117 4.66 6.52 -11.75
CA HIS A 117 3.32 6.96 -12.18
C HIS A 117 3.08 6.67 -13.67
N THR A 118 4.13 6.76 -14.48
CA THR A 118 4.07 6.42 -15.91
C THR A 118 3.99 4.91 -16.14
N CYS A 119 4.73 4.12 -15.37
CA CYS A 119 4.69 2.66 -15.44
C CYS A 119 3.36 2.06 -14.96
N GLU A 120 2.75 2.61 -13.91
CA GLU A 120 1.44 2.17 -13.41
C GLU A 120 0.35 2.41 -14.46
N LYS A 121 0.32 3.61 -15.05
CA LYS A 121 -0.57 3.92 -16.18
C LYS A 121 -0.29 3.03 -17.40
N ALA A 122 0.97 2.74 -17.69
CA ALA A 122 1.34 1.86 -18.79
C ALA A 122 0.95 0.39 -18.52
N ALA A 123 1.04 -0.08 -17.27
CA ALA A 123 0.62 -1.42 -16.87
C ALA A 123 -0.90 -1.57 -16.88
N GLU A 124 -1.65 -0.56 -16.44
CA GLU A 124 -3.11 -0.50 -16.61
C GLU A 124 -3.50 -0.54 -18.09
N ALA A 125 -2.86 0.29 -18.92
CA ALA A 125 -3.11 0.32 -20.35
C ALA A 125 -2.75 -1.01 -21.02
N ALA A 126 -1.64 -1.65 -20.64
CA ALA A 126 -1.24 -2.96 -21.15
C ALA A 126 -2.19 -4.07 -20.71
N THR A 127 -2.69 -4.01 -19.47
CA THR A 127 -3.70 -4.96 -18.97
C THR A 127 -5.00 -4.83 -19.76
N MET A 128 -5.46 -3.61 -20.03
CA MET A 128 -6.63 -3.37 -20.87
C MET A 128 -6.42 -3.79 -22.33
N ALA A 129 -5.24 -3.53 -22.90
CA ALA A 129 -4.98 -3.75 -24.32
C ALA A 129 -4.59 -5.20 -24.66
N ILE A 130 -4.00 -5.95 -23.72
CA ILE A 130 -3.40 -7.26 -24.00
C ILE A 130 -4.11 -8.36 -23.21
N VAL A 131 -4.33 -8.18 -21.91
CA VAL A 131 -4.86 -9.24 -21.05
C VAL A 131 -6.37 -9.39 -21.25
N LEU A 132 -7.12 -8.28 -21.27
CA LEU A 132 -8.58 -8.31 -21.44
C LEU A 132 -9.02 -8.98 -22.75
N PRO A 133 -8.44 -8.67 -23.92
CA PRO A 133 -8.83 -9.31 -25.18
C PRO A 133 -8.45 -10.79 -25.23
N LEU A 134 -7.32 -11.19 -24.64
CA LEU A 134 -6.92 -12.60 -24.58
C LEU A 134 -7.81 -13.42 -23.63
N LEU A 135 -8.25 -12.84 -22.52
CA LEU A 135 -9.19 -13.47 -21.59
C LEU A 135 -10.58 -13.62 -22.21
N VAL A 136 -11.06 -12.60 -22.92
CA VAL A 136 -12.30 -12.66 -23.71
C VAL A 136 -12.18 -13.70 -24.82
N LEU A 137 -11.06 -13.73 -25.56
CA LEU A 137 -10.85 -14.73 -26.61
C LEU A 137 -10.83 -16.15 -26.04
N HIS A 138 -10.19 -16.36 -24.88
CA HIS A 138 -10.12 -17.67 -24.23
C HIS A 138 -11.49 -18.14 -23.72
N ILE A 139 -12.29 -17.25 -23.13
CA ILE A 139 -13.68 -17.53 -22.70
C ILE A 139 -14.57 -17.84 -23.91
N MET A 140 -14.40 -17.11 -25.02
CA MET A 140 -15.16 -17.35 -26.26
C MET A 140 -14.76 -18.66 -26.96
N THR A 141 -13.54 -19.16 -26.73
CA THR A 141 -13.06 -20.45 -27.27
C THR A 141 -13.20 -21.64 -26.32
N GLY A 142 -13.54 -21.41 -25.05
CA GLY A 142 -13.61 -22.42 -23.99
C GLY A 142 -15.01 -23.00 -23.74
N GLY A 143 -15.88 -22.97 -24.75
CA GLY A 143 -17.16 -23.68 -24.73
C GLY A 143 -16.95 -25.17 -24.99
N GLU A 144 -17.25 -25.96 -23.96
CA GLU A 144 -17.21 -27.43 -23.82
C GLU A 144 -15.84 -28.05 -23.54
N PRO A 145 -15.75 -28.75 -22.40
CA PRO A 145 -15.87 -30.21 -22.50
C PRO A 145 -16.55 -30.87 -21.26
N PRO A 146 -16.66 -32.20 -21.27
CA PRO A 146 -17.58 -33.06 -22.03
C PRO A 146 -18.93 -33.31 -21.33
#